data_AF-A0A5C6N6M9-F1
#
_entry.id   AF-A0A5C6N6M9-F1
#
_cell.length_a   1.000
_cell.length_b   1.000
_cell.length_c   1.000
_cell.angle_alpha   90.00
_cell.angle_beta   90.00
_cell.angle_gamma   90.00
#
_symmetry.space_group_name_H-M   'P 1'
#
loop_
_entity.id
_entity.type
_entity.pdbx_description
1 polymer ?
#
loop_
_entity_poly.entity_id
_entity_poly.type
_entity_poly.pdbx_seq_one_letter_code
_entity_poly.pdbx_strand_id
1 'polypeptide(L)'
;MGTGHLTAILLILCAFPVSLANNASNVMATEAPTVESSVTFRSRRSTFTSALLDSSSEAFKSRASTITTALEPFFKDNFTSYLSMRVTSFRNGSVINDLKVRFSGTSVPHHTKISNVLVNASSKVTDFDIETSSITVDNIVSSGVNHKISLFTSFCLALLSWLLSSKQ
;
A
#
# COMPACT_ATOMS: atom_id res chain seq x y z
N MET A 1 -1.40 43.36 -70.64
CA MET A 1 -0.74 42.23 -69.95
C MET A 1 -0.06 42.79 -68.70
N GLY A 2 -0.27 42.17 -67.53
CA GLY A 2 0.47 42.45 -66.29
C GLY A 2 -0.03 43.65 -65.48
N THR A 3 -0.93 43.45 -64.51
CA THR A 3 -0.64 43.34 -63.06
C THR A 3 -0.04 44.61 -62.44
N GLY A 4 -0.93 45.51 -61.99
CA GLY A 4 -0.62 46.60 -61.06
C GLY A 4 -1.38 46.36 -59.75
N HIS A 5 -0.61 46.05 -58.71
CA HIS A 5 -1.03 45.50 -57.41
C HIS A 5 -0.95 46.61 -56.35
N LEU A 6 -1.97 46.67 -55.48
CA LEU A 6 -2.02 47.30 -54.14
C LEU A 6 -2.22 48.82 -54.07
N THR A 7 -3.02 49.39 -53.16
CA THR A 7 -3.56 48.89 -51.88
C THR A 7 -4.77 49.75 -51.50
N ALA A 8 -5.85 49.11 -51.05
CA ALA A 8 -7.06 49.77 -50.57
C ALA A 8 -6.93 50.17 -49.10
N ILE A 9 -7.23 51.44 -48.79
CA ILE A 9 -7.51 51.93 -47.45
C ILE A 9 -9.01 51.75 -47.21
N LEU A 10 -9.42 51.02 -46.17
CA LEU A 10 -10.80 51.02 -45.70
C LEU A 10 -10.86 51.16 -44.18
N LEU A 11 -11.57 52.21 -43.78
CA LEU A 11 -11.82 52.67 -42.41
C LEU A 11 -12.52 51.59 -41.58
N ILE A 12 -12.02 51.36 -40.37
CA ILE A 12 -12.61 50.49 -39.36
C ILE A 12 -13.82 51.21 -38.75
N LEU A 13 -15.03 50.70 -39.03
CA LEU A 13 -16.27 51.03 -38.32
C LEU A 13 -16.62 49.91 -37.34
N CYS A 14 -17.05 50.32 -36.16
CA CYS A 14 -17.22 49.56 -34.93
C CYS A 14 -18.09 48.30 -35.04
N ALA A 15 -17.61 47.19 -34.46
CA ALA A 15 -18.45 46.09 -34.00
C ALA A 15 -17.94 45.61 -32.64
N PHE A 16 -18.70 45.84 -31.57
CA PHE A 16 -18.43 45.25 -30.26
C PHE A 16 -18.77 43.76 -30.31
N PRO A 17 -17.84 42.83 -30.00
CA PRO A 17 -18.22 41.45 -29.75
C PRO A 17 -18.84 41.35 -28.35
N VAL A 18 -20.06 40.79 -28.31
CA VAL A 18 -20.79 40.37 -27.11
C VAL A 18 -19.90 39.50 -26.23
N SER A 19 -19.75 39.86 -24.95
CA SER A 19 -19.02 39.06 -23.97
C SER A 19 -19.77 37.75 -23.69
N LEU A 20 -19.24 36.64 -24.19
CA LEU A 20 -19.71 35.30 -23.86
C LEU A 20 -19.22 34.96 -22.44
N ALA A 21 -20.10 35.10 -21.45
CA ALA A 21 -19.85 34.57 -20.11
C ALA A 21 -19.83 33.04 -20.21
N ASN A 22 -18.64 32.46 -20.19
CA ASN A 22 -18.43 31.04 -19.98
C ASN A 22 -18.78 30.71 -18.53
N ASN A 23 -20.05 30.37 -18.29
CA ASN A 23 -20.46 29.66 -17.09
C ASN A 23 -19.73 28.31 -17.07
N ALA A 24 -18.53 28.29 -16.50
CA ALA A 24 -17.92 27.06 -16.04
C ALA A 24 -18.86 26.49 -14.97
N SER A 25 -19.69 25.52 -15.36
CA SER A 25 -20.30 24.60 -14.40
C SER A 25 -19.15 23.97 -13.63
N ASN A 26 -18.90 24.47 -12.43
CA ASN A 26 -18.01 23.86 -11.47
C ASN A 26 -18.68 22.55 -11.06
N VAL A 27 -18.44 21.49 -11.86
CA VAL A 27 -18.81 20.13 -11.48
C VAL A 27 -17.94 19.83 -10.27
N MET A 28 -18.52 20.02 -9.09
CA MET A 28 -17.93 19.55 -7.86
C MET A 28 -17.89 18.02 -7.99
N ALA A 29 -16.73 17.50 -8.38
CA ALA A 29 -16.46 16.08 -8.34
C ALA A 29 -16.57 15.67 -6.87
N THR A 30 -17.64 14.98 -6.51
CA THR A 30 -17.74 14.30 -5.22
C THR A 30 -16.66 13.22 -5.21
N GLU A 31 -15.51 13.52 -4.60
CA GLU A 31 -14.46 12.53 -4.38
C GLU A 31 -15.05 11.41 -3.51
N ALA A 32 -14.91 10.16 -3.98
CA ALA A 32 -15.38 9.02 -3.21
C ALA A 32 -14.65 8.98 -1.85
N PRO A 33 -15.33 8.60 -0.75
CA PRO A 33 -14.68 8.56 0.56
C PRO A 33 -13.51 7.58 0.53
N THR A 34 -12.38 7.96 1.15
CA THR A 34 -11.19 7.11 1.27
C THR A 34 -10.74 7.03 2.72
N VAL A 35 -10.21 5.88 3.15
CA VAL A 35 -9.68 5.67 4.50
C VAL A 35 -8.25 5.14 4.42
N GLU A 36 -7.37 5.64 5.28
CA GLU A 36 -6.00 5.17 5.41
C GLU A 36 -5.80 4.31 6.65
N SER A 37 -5.26 3.10 6.48
CA SER A 37 -4.75 2.29 7.58
C SER A 37 -3.23 2.44 7.67
N SER A 38 -2.74 2.63 8.89
CA SER A 38 -1.32 2.67 9.22
C SER A 38 -0.81 1.25 9.36
N VAL A 39 0.24 0.89 8.65
CA VAL A 39 0.84 -0.45 8.71
C VAL A 39 2.31 -0.31 9.08
N THR A 40 2.75 -1.08 10.08
CA THR A 40 4.16 -1.16 10.44
C THR A 40 4.61 -2.61 10.48
N PHE A 41 5.82 -2.89 9.99
CA PHE A 41 6.51 -4.16 10.20
C PHE A 41 8.03 -3.98 10.15
N ARG A 42 8.76 -4.90 10.78
CA ARG A 42 10.22 -4.94 10.82
C ARG A 42 10.77 -5.90 9.78
N SER A 43 11.82 -5.48 9.09
CA SER A 43 12.70 -6.32 8.29
C SER A 43 13.98 -6.56 9.08
N ARG A 44 14.10 -7.72 9.72
CA ARG A 44 15.23 -8.09 10.58
C ARG A 44 16.55 -8.22 9.84
N ARG A 45 16.50 -8.67 8.58
CA ARG A 45 17.70 -8.90 7.75
C ARG A 45 18.20 -7.63 7.06
N SER A 46 17.39 -6.58 7.04
CA SER A 46 17.78 -5.27 6.49
C SER A 46 18.66 -4.51 7.49
N THR A 47 19.66 -3.80 6.97
CA THR A 47 20.50 -2.88 7.75
C THR A 47 19.99 -1.46 7.63
N PHE A 48 19.77 -0.79 8.76
CA PHE A 48 19.40 0.63 8.78
C PHE A 48 20.60 1.50 8.39
N THR A 49 20.38 2.46 7.50
CA THR A 49 21.35 3.51 7.17
C THR A 49 20.70 4.87 7.36
N SER A 50 21.50 5.90 7.64
CA SER A 50 20.98 7.27 7.80
C SER A 50 20.29 7.80 6.55
N ALA A 51 20.67 7.33 5.36
CA ALA A 51 20.01 7.68 4.11
C ALA A 51 18.52 7.30 4.11
N LEU A 52 18.12 6.24 4.82
CA LEU A 52 16.72 5.84 4.96
C LEU A 52 15.86 6.83 5.77
N LEU A 53 16.46 7.82 6.44
CA LEU A 53 15.72 8.90 7.09
C LEU A 53 15.27 9.99 6.11
N ASP A 54 15.93 10.10 4.97
CA ASP A 54 15.67 11.13 3.97
C ASP A 54 14.81 10.55 2.83
N SER A 55 13.55 11.00 2.76
CA SER A 55 12.58 10.57 1.74
C SER A 55 12.97 10.97 0.31
N SER A 56 13.87 11.93 0.15
CA SER A 56 14.41 12.36 -1.14
C SER A 56 15.61 11.54 -1.59
N SER A 57 16.19 10.72 -0.71
CA SER A 57 17.35 9.89 -1.03
C SER A 57 16.99 8.71 -1.93
N GLU A 58 17.96 8.27 -2.73
CA GLU A 58 17.81 7.08 -3.57
C GLU A 58 17.61 5.80 -2.74
N ALA A 59 18.25 5.72 -1.57
CA ALA A 59 18.08 4.59 -0.66
C ALA A 59 16.62 4.47 -0.17
N PHE A 60 16.00 5.60 0.19
CA PHE A 60 14.60 5.62 0.59
C PHE A 60 13.69 5.25 -0.57
N LYS A 61 13.82 5.93 -1.73
CA LYS A 61 12.95 5.71 -2.89
C LYS A 61 13.02 4.28 -3.41
N SER A 62 14.24 3.74 -3.55
CA SER A 62 14.46 2.36 -4.00
C SER A 62 13.78 1.37 -3.05
N ARG A 63 14.03 1.48 -1.75
CA ARG A 63 13.44 0.57 -0.77
C ARG A 63 11.92 0.72 -0.67
N ALA A 64 11.40 1.95 -0.73
CA ALA A 64 9.97 2.21 -0.76
C ALA A 64 9.31 1.56 -1.98
N SER A 65 9.93 1.72 -3.16
CA SER A 65 9.47 1.07 -4.39
C SER A 65 9.47 -0.45 -4.26
N THR A 66 10.56 -1.05 -3.77
CA THR A 66 10.65 -2.50 -3.56
C THR A 66 9.52 -3.02 -2.66
N ILE A 67 9.26 -2.33 -1.54
CA ILE A 67 8.21 -2.73 -0.61
C ILE A 67 6.83 -2.61 -1.24
N THR A 68 6.52 -1.47 -1.86
CA THR A 68 5.21 -1.24 -2.48
C THR A 68 4.97 -2.22 -3.61
N THR A 69 5.92 -2.40 -4.54
CA THR A 69 5.78 -3.33 -5.67
C THR A 69 5.59 -4.78 -5.20
N ALA A 70 6.29 -5.21 -4.16
CA ALA A 70 6.16 -6.58 -3.65
C ALA A 70 4.84 -6.81 -2.91
N LEU A 71 4.32 -5.82 -2.16
CA LEU A 71 3.12 -6.00 -1.34
C LEU A 71 1.81 -5.73 -2.08
N GLU A 72 1.82 -4.80 -3.04
CA GLU A 72 0.63 -4.39 -3.79
C GLU A 72 -0.20 -5.54 -4.39
N PRO A 73 0.36 -6.58 -5.05
CA PRO A 73 -0.45 -7.68 -5.57
C PRO A 73 -1.22 -8.42 -4.46
N PHE A 74 -0.62 -8.64 -3.29
CA PHE A 74 -1.30 -9.30 -2.17
C PHE A 74 -2.50 -8.50 -1.65
N PHE A 75 -2.39 -7.17 -1.61
CA PHE A 75 -3.48 -6.31 -1.19
C PHE A 75 -4.59 -6.24 -2.24
N LYS A 76 -4.23 -6.14 -3.53
CA LYS A 76 -5.20 -6.16 -4.65
C LYS A 76 -6.00 -7.47 -4.67
N ASP A 77 -5.33 -8.60 -4.50
CA ASP A 77 -5.95 -9.93 -4.55
C ASP A 77 -6.91 -10.18 -3.37
N ASN A 78 -6.67 -9.55 -2.22
CA ASN A 78 -7.47 -9.78 -1.01
C ASN A 78 -8.51 -8.68 -0.74
N PHE A 79 -8.36 -7.49 -1.31
CA PHE A 79 -9.22 -6.35 -1.05
C PHE A 79 -9.62 -5.64 -2.35
N THR A 80 -10.86 -5.83 -2.77
CA THR A 80 -11.45 -5.05 -3.89
C THR A 80 -11.54 -3.56 -3.59
N SER A 81 -11.52 -3.18 -2.31
CA SER A 81 -11.50 -1.79 -1.87
C SER A 81 -10.10 -1.17 -1.85
N TYR A 82 -9.03 -1.92 -2.13
CA TYR A 82 -7.66 -1.37 -2.17
C TYR A 82 -7.54 -0.28 -3.24
N LEU A 83 -6.98 0.86 -2.86
CA LEU A 83 -6.73 1.99 -3.75
C LEU A 83 -5.23 2.21 -4.00
N SER A 84 -4.44 2.26 -2.93
CA SER A 84 -2.99 2.49 -3.04
C SER A 84 -2.25 2.15 -1.75
N MET A 85 -0.93 2.06 -1.83
CA MET A 85 -0.04 1.96 -0.68
C MET A 85 1.15 2.88 -0.86
N ARG A 86 1.65 3.44 0.22
CA ARG A 86 2.89 4.21 0.22
C ARG A 86 3.67 3.98 1.50
N VAL A 87 4.99 3.85 1.38
CA VAL A 87 5.90 3.90 2.52
C VAL A 87 6.08 5.36 2.97
N THR A 88 5.84 5.64 4.26
CA THR A 88 5.93 6.99 4.83
C THR A 88 7.25 7.27 5.52
N SER A 89 7.84 6.26 6.16
CA SER A 89 9.11 6.41 6.90
C SER A 89 9.81 5.08 7.12
N PHE A 90 11.09 5.17 7.44
CA PHE A 90 11.88 4.07 7.99
C PHE A 90 12.44 4.45 9.35
N ARG A 91 12.56 3.47 10.25
CA ARG A 91 13.13 3.68 11.60
C ARG A 91 14.16 2.62 11.94
N ASN A 92 15.07 2.98 12.85
CA ASN A 92 16.11 2.08 13.33
C ASN A 92 15.51 0.90 14.12
N GLY A 93 16.13 -0.27 13.97
CA GLY A 93 15.64 -1.56 14.46
C GLY A 93 15.71 -2.60 13.36
N SER A 94 16.91 -2.93 12.88
CA SER A 94 17.13 -3.58 11.57
C SER A 94 16.65 -2.67 10.44
N VAL A 95 15.40 -2.76 9.96
CA VAL A 95 14.68 -1.59 9.42
C VAL A 95 13.21 -1.76 9.75
N ILE A 96 12.60 -0.78 10.41
CA ILE A 96 11.16 -0.73 10.61
C ILE A 96 10.53 0.07 9.48
N ASN A 97 9.53 -0.51 8.83
CA ASN A 97 8.83 0.05 7.68
C ASN A 97 7.51 0.62 8.18
N ASP A 98 7.26 1.90 7.95
CA ASP A 98 5.95 2.52 8.20
C ASP A 98 5.29 2.84 6.87
N LEU A 99 4.03 2.42 6.71
CA LEU A 99 3.27 2.55 5.48
C LEU A 99 1.86 3.05 5.76
N LYS A 100 1.27 3.65 4.73
CA LYS A 100 -0.16 3.93 4.65
C LYS A 100 -0.76 3.13 3.52
N VAL A 101 -1.84 2.41 3.81
CA VAL A 101 -2.64 1.69 2.83
C VAL A 101 -3.99 2.37 2.73
N ARG A 102 -4.38 2.77 1.52
CA ARG A 102 -5.64 3.44 1.24
C ARG A 102 -6.67 2.45 0.74
N PHE A 103 -7.87 2.56 1.30
CA PHE A 103 -9.04 1.80 0.88
C PHE A 103 -10.21 2.73 0.54
N SER A 104 -11.13 2.25 -0.27
CA SER A 104 -12.44 2.87 -0.42
C SER A 104 -13.13 2.92 0.94
N GLY A 105 -13.60 4.10 1.34
CA GLY A 105 -14.28 4.34 2.61
C GLY A 105 -15.63 3.63 2.73
N THR A 106 -16.18 3.13 1.63
CA THR A 106 -17.39 2.30 1.62
C THR A 106 -17.14 0.85 2.05
N SER A 107 -15.89 0.39 2.08
CA SER A 107 -15.53 -0.98 2.44
C SER A 107 -14.11 -1.05 2.99
N VAL A 108 -13.94 -0.57 4.23
CA VAL A 108 -12.65 -0.57 4.91
C VAL A 108 -12.39 -1.95 5.54
N PRO A 109 -11.31 -2.65 5.18
CA PRO A 109 -10.98 -3.93 5.79
C PRO A 109 -10.65 -3.80 7.28
N HIS A 110 -11.06 -4.78 8.07
CA HIS A 110 -10.69 -4.85 9.48
C HIS A 110 -9.17 -5.10 9.64
N HIS A 111 -8.56 -4.54 10.68
CA HIS A 111 -7.10 -4.60 10.91
C HIS A 111 -6.53 -6.02 10.88
N THR A 112 -7.26 -7.01 11.41
CA THR A 112 -6.81 -8.41 11.38
C THR A 112 -6.70 -8.98 9.97
N LYS A 113 -7.56 -8.57 9.04
CA LYS A 113 -7.47 -8.99 7.63
C LYS A 113 -6.24 -8.39 6.96
N ILE A 114 -5.98 -7.11 7.23
CA ILE A 114 -4.77 -6.40 6.74
C ILE A 114 -3.51 -7.10 7.24
N SER A 115 -3.45 -7.44 8.54
CA SER A 115 -2.34 -8.19 9.12
C SER A 115 -2.17 -9.58 8.49
N ASN A 116 -3.25 -10.32 8.27
CA ASN A 116 -3.18 -11.65 7.66
C ASN A 116 -2.61 -11.62 6.23
N VAL A 117 -2.89 -10.56 5.46
CA VAL A 117 -2.30 -10.38 4.13
C VAL A 117 -0.77 -10.24 4.23
N LEU A 118 -0.27 -9.46 5.18
CA LEU A 118 1.17 -9.31 5.43
C LEU A 118 1.82 -10.62 5.93
N VAL A 119 1.14 -11.37 6.79
CA VAL A 119 1.60 -12.70 7.25
C VAL A 119 1.66 -13.70 6.09
N ASN A 120 0.69 -13.70 5.17
CA ASN A 120 0.74 -14.54 3.97
C ASN A 120 1.88 -14.10 3.03
N ALA A 121 2.05 -12.79 2.85
CA ALA A 121 3.12 -12.23 2.03
C ALA A 121 4.52 -12.52 2.58
N SER A 122 4.69 -12.67 3.91
CA SER A 122 6.00 -12.86 4.54
C SER A 122 6.72 -14.14 4.11
N SER A 123 5.99 -15.13 3.59
CA SER A 123 6.57 -16.38 3.06
C SER A 123 6.86 -16.35 1.55
N LYS A 124 6.45 -15.28 0.85
CA LYS A 124 6.48 -15.16 -0.61
C LYS A 124 7.37 -14.03 -1.10
N VAL A 125 7.48 -12.94 -0.35
CA VAL A 125 8.39 -11.84 -0.67
C VAL A 125 9.84 -12.24 -0.38
N THR A 126 10.75 -11.95 -1.31
CA THR A 126 12.17 -12.32 -1.22
C THR A 126 13.12 -11.13 -1.05
N ASP A 127 12.75 -9.95 -1.56
CA ASP A 127 13.62 -8.75 -1.56
C ASP A 127 13.81 -8.14 -0.17
N PHE A 128 12.88 -8.40 0.75
CA PHE A 128 12.96 -8.04 2.16
C PHE A 128 12.22 -9.08 2.99
N ASP A 129 12.56 -9.14 4.28
CA ASP A 129 11.84 -9.97 5.23
C ASP A 129 10.75 -9.18 5.96
N ILE A 130 9.70 -9.89 6.35
CA ILE A 130 8.63 -9.38 7.19
C ILE A 130 8.63 -10.20 8.47
N GLU A 131 9.08 -9.61 9.57
CA GLU A 131 8.95 -10.22 10.88
C GLU A 131 7.49 -10.19 11.31
N THR A 132 6.79 -11.32 11.22
CA THR A 132 5.34 -11.39 11.45
C THR A 132 4.91 -10.94 12.85
N SER A 133 5.75 -11.15 13.86
CA SER A 133 5.51 -10.71 15.25
C SER A 133 5.62 -9.19 15.44
N SER A 134 6.15 -8.46 14.46
CA SER A 134 6.30 -7.00 14.51
C SER A 134 5.19 -6.25 13.78
N ILE A 135 4.26 -6.97 13.13
CA ILE A 135 3.20 -6.37 12.34
C ILE A 135 2.23 -5.63 13.27
N THR A 136 1.99 -4.36 12.99
CA THR A 136 0.89 -3.60 13.58
C THR A 136 0.07 -2.93 12.49
N VAL A 137 -1.24 -2.83 12.73
CA VAL A 137 -2.18 -2.10 11.88
C VAL A 137 -2.95 -1.13 12.77
N ASP A 138 -2.86 0.16 12.48
CA ASP A 138 -3.42 1.25 13.30
C ASP A 138 -3.02 1.13 14.78
N ASN A 139 -1.73 0.81 15.01
CA ASN A 139 -1.11 0.57 16.32
C ASN A 139 -1.64 -0.66 17.08
N ILE A 140 -2.48 -1.49 16.45
CA ILE A 140 -2.95 -2.75 17.01
C ILE A 140 -1.98 -3.86 16.59
N VAL A 141 -1.47 -4.61 17.57
CA VAL A 141 -0.57 -5.73 17.34
C VAL A 141 -1.32 -6.84 16.60
N SER A 142 -0.73 -7.32 15.51
CA SER A 142 -1.19 -8.57 14.90
C SER A 142 -0.89 -9.70 15.87
N SER A 143 -1.93 -10.37 16.38
CA SER A 143 -1.80 -11.68 17.02
C SER A 143 -1.42 -12.68 15.92
N GLY A 144 -0.18 -12.59 15.44
CA GLY A 144 0.42 -13.49 14.49
C GLY A 144 0.52 -14.86 15.14
N VAL A 145 -0.58 -15.61 15.11
CA VAL A 145 -0.58 -17.03 15.44
C VAL A 145 0.14 -17.75 14.33
N ASN A 146 1.47 -17.73 14.42
CA ASN A 146 2.34 -18.69 13.75
C ASN A 146 2.12 -20.03 14.46
N HIS A 147 0.97 -20.66 14.21
CA HIS A 147 0.76 -22.05 14.60
C HIS A 147 1.67 -22.88 13.70
N LYS A 148 2.96 -22.94 14.06
CA LYS A 148 3.80 -24.06 13.68
C LYS A 148 3.18 -25.26 14.41
N ILE A 149 2.23 -25.92 13.75
CA ILE A 149 1.51 -27.08 14.26
C ILE A 149 2.59 -28.10 14.62
N SER A 150 2.90 -28.17 15.91
CA SER A 150 3.89 -29.07 16.43
C SER A 150 3.30 -30.48 16.28
N LEU A 151 3.85 -31.27 15.36
CA LEU A 151 3.54 -32.70 15.19
C LEU A 151 3.78 -33.54 16.46
N PHE A 152 4.28 -32.94 17.55
CA PHE A 152 4.60 -33.63 18.80
C PHE A 152 3.40 -34.08 19.64
N THR A 153 2.17 -33.60 19.38
CA THR A 153 1.00 -34.13 20.11
C THR A 153 0.48 -35.45 19.55
N SER A 154 0.82 -35.80 18.31
CA SER A 154 0.45 -37.09 17.71
C SER A 154 1.16 -38.27 18.38
N PHE A 155 2.43 -38.10 18.77
CA PHE A 155 3.17 -39.17 19.42
C PHE A 155 2.61 -39.49 20.82
N CYS A 156 2.16 -38.49 21.57
CA CYS A 156 1.57 -38.69 22.89
C CYS A 156 0.30 -39.56 22.84
N LEU A 157 -0.56 -39.35 21.84
CA LEU A 157 -1.81 -40.13 21.71
C LEU A 157 -1.55 -41.56 21.21
N ALA A 158 -0.62 -41.75 20.27
CA ALA A 158 -0.22 -43.08 19.81
C ALA A 158 0.44 -43.90 20.93
N LEU A 159 1.27 -43.27 21.77
CA LEU A 159 1.92 -43.92 22.90
C LEU A 159 0.93 -44.26 24.02
N LEU A 160 -0.07 -43.40 24.28
CA LEU A 160 -1.14 -43.68 25.24
C LEU A 160 -2.01 -44.87 24.79
N SER A 161 -2.40 -44.93 23.51
CA SER A 161 -3.13 -46.09 22.97
C SER A 161 -2.34 -47.40 23.13
N TRP A 162 -1.02 -47.36 22.98
CA TRP A 162 -0.17 -48.53 23.22
C TRP A 162 -0.05 -48.87 24.71
N LEU A 163 0.12 -47.87 25.59
CA LEU A 163 0.24 -48.09 27.03
C LEU A 163 -1.03 -48.72 27.62
N LEU A 164 -2.21 -48.23 27.21
CA LEU A 164 -3.49 -48.78 27.61
C LEU A 164 -3.73 -50.20 27.07
N SER A 165 -3.28 -50.48 25.84
CA SER A 165 -3.40 -51.83 25.26
C SER A 165 -2.52 -52.89 25.95
N SER A 166 -1.51 -52.50 26.73
CA SER A 166 -0.63 -53.44 27.46
C SER A 166 -1.14 -53.82 28.86
N LYS A 167 -2.27 -53.25 29.29
CA LYS A 167 -2.84 -53.41 30.64
C LYS A 167 -4.18 -54.15 30.66
N GLN A 168 -4.52 -54.85 29.58
CA GLN A 168 -5.69 -55.73 29.48
C GLN A 168 -5.24 -57.10 28.98
#